data_AF-A0A9D4G5S9-F1
#
_entry.id   AF-A0A9D4G5S9-F1
#
_cell.length_a   1.000
_cell.length_b   1.000
_cell.length_c   1.000
_cell.angle_alpha   90.00
_cell.angle_beta   90.00
_cell.angle_gamma   90.00
#
_symmetry.space_group_name_H-M   'P 1'
#
loop_
_entity.id
_entity.type
_entity.pdbx_description
1 polymer ?
#
loop_
_entity_poly.entity_id
_entity_poly.type
_entity_poly.pdbx_seq_one_letter_code
_entity_poly.pdbx_strand_id
1 'polypeptide(L)'
;MVSLSLHEALPGHHNAQSYGLLADIPPFMRNMEWISFNAPYFLQFFNAFSEGWALYAEFLGEEMGIYHDDYEMLGRYSDEMFRAVRLVIDTGIHEYNWTSDRAIEYMLNYTNLTPNGAEKEIDRYSTWPGQATGYKIGEIKFKELRKKASDALGSKFNLADFHYTVLRYGSMPLSVLEYVVDQWIVNQKTDGGHGGINKPEKSPSNDGPVLSADVLSVILAAIYAIIQH
;
A
#
# COMPACT_ATOMS: atom_id res chain seq x y z
N MET A 1 -9.02 15.80 -0.29
CA MET A 1 -9.25 14.97 0.91
C MET A 1 -7.90 14.67 1.54
N VAL A 2 -7.81 14.60 2.86
CA VAL A 2 -6.54 14.36 3.57
C VAL A 2 -5.89 13.04 3.14
N SER A 3 -6.70 11.99 2.95
CA SER A 3 -6.30 10.70 2.37
C SER A 3 -5.55 10.86 1.04
N LEU A 4 -6.15 11.56 0.08
CA LEU A 4 -5.53 11.81 -1.23
C LEU A 4 -4.19 12.57 -1.11
N SER A 5 -4.10 13.54 -0.20
CA SER A 5 -2.84 14.26 0.03
C SER A 5 -1.74 13.35 0.59
N LEU A 6 -2.08 12.42 1.49
CA LEU A 6 -1.13 11.41 1.99
C LEU A 6 -0.72 10.44 0.88
N HIS A 7 -1.68 10.02 0.06
CA HIS A 7 -1.48 9.08 -1.04
C HIS A 7 -0.48 9.61 -2.06
N GLU A 8 -0.69 10.85 -2.53
CA GLU A 8 0.10 11.42 -3.63
C GLU A 8 1.41 12.05 -3.16
N ALA A 9 1.42 12.66 -1.97
CA ALA A 9 2.55 13.46 -1.51
C ALA A 9 3.33 12.77 -0.38
N LEU A 10 3.19 13.28 0.84
CA LEU A 10 3.90 12.80 2.02
C LEU A 10 2.91 12.14 2.97
N PRO A 11 3.13 10.89 3.42
CA PRO A 11 4.32 10.06 3.18
C PRO A 11 4.19 9.10 1.97
N GLY A 12 3.21 9.25 1.08
CA GLY A 12 2.91 8.34 -0.04
C GLY A 12 3.85 8.43 -1.24
N HIS A 13 3.30 8.58 -2.45
CA HIS A 13 4.02 8.42 -3.71
C HIS A 13 5.26 9.31 -3.81
N HIS A 14 5.13 10.62 -3.59
CA HIS A 14 6.26 11.54 -3.71
C HIS A 14 7.43 11.13 -2.80
N ASN A 15 7.13 10.72 -1.56
CA ASN A 15 8.15 10.27 -0.62
C ASN A 15 8.85 8.98 -1.09
N ALA A 16 8.09 7.95 -1.44
CA ALA A 16 8.64 6.66 -1.88
C ALA A 16 9.47 6.79 -3.16
N GLN A 17 9.01 7.59 -4.12
CA GLN A 17 9.75 7.89 -5.34
C GLN A 17 11.05 8.64 -5.04
N SER A 18 11.01 9.61 -4.11
CA SER A 18 12.20 10.35 -3.69
C SER A 18 13.28 9.43 -3.12
N TYR A 19 12.90 8.43 -2.32
CA TYR A 19 13.85 7.41 -1.85
C TYR A 19 14.50 6.64 -3.01
N GLY A 20 13.71 6.19 -3.99
CA GLY A 20 14.24 5.48 -5.16
C GLY A 20 15.19 6.33 -6.01
N LEU A 21 14.85 7.60 -6.25
CA LEU A 21 15.66 8.53 -7.03
C LEU A 21 17.01 8.84 -6.37
N LEU A 22 17.02 8.94 -5.03
CA LEU A 22 18.23 9.25 -4.25
C LEU A 22 19.05 8.00 -3.89
N ALA A 23 18.54 6.79 -4.14
CA ALA A 23 19.22 5.56 -3.78
C ALA A 23 20.45 5.29 -4.67
N ASP A 24 21.49 4.72 -4.04
CA ASP A 24 22.66 4.17 -4.71
C ASP A 24 22.33 2.77 -5.25
N ILE A 25 21.49 2.72 -6.28
CA ILE A 25 21.04 1.51 -6.97
C ILE A 25 21.39 1.59 -8.47
N PRO A 26 21.48 0.44 -9.17
CA PRO A 26 21.69 0.44 -10.61
C PRO A 26 20.67 1.33 -11.35
N PRO A 27 21.09 2.08 -12.39
CA PRO A 27 20.20 3.03 -13.09
C PRO A 27 18.89 2.41 -13.62
N PHE A 28 18.92 1.13 -14.00
CA PHE A 28 17.73 0.42 -14.48
C PHE A 28 16.68 0.15 -13.38
N MET A 29 17.05 0.23 -12.09
CA MET A 29 16.14 0.12 -10.95
C MET A 29 15.67 1.50 -10.45
N ARG A 30 16.39 2.57 -10.78
CA ARG A 30 16.07 3.95 -10.37
C ARG A 30 14.89 4.55 -11.14
N ASN A 31 14.75 4.20 -12.42
CA ASN A 31 13.75 4.80 -13.30
C ASN A 31 12.44 4.01 -13.20
N MET A 32 11.42 4.60 -12.59
CA MET A 32 10.08 4.03 -12.42
C MET A 32 9.10 4.39 -13.55
N GLU A 33 9.50 5.21 -14.52
CA GLU A 33 8.58 5.80 -15.49
C GLU A 33 8.42 5.02 -16.79
N TRP A 34 7.15 4.96 -17.20
CA TRP A 34 6.61 4.49 -18.48
C TRP A 34 7.25 5.13 -19.74
N ILE A 35 8.11 6.16 -19.59
CA ILE A 35 8.60 7.04 -20.68
C ILE A 35 10.13 7.28 -20.62
N SER A 36 10.92 6.42 -19.96
CA SER A 36 12.38 6.52 -20.11
C SER A 36 12.87 5.82 -21.38
N PHE A 37 12.94 6.58 -22.49
CA PHE A 37 13.51 6.16 -23.79
C PHE A 37 14.97 5.67 -23.74
N ASN A 38 15.64 5.80 -22.59
CA ASN A 38 17.03 5.39 -22.38
C ASN A 38 17.19 3.93 -21.89
N ALA A 39 16.08 3.22 -21.65
CA ALA A 39 16.10 1.79 -21.37
C ALA A 39 15.51 1.02 -22.57
N PRO A 40 16.18 -0.02 -23.11
CA PRO A 40 15.67 -0.80 -24.24
C PRO A 40 14.47 -1.70 -23.89
N TYR A 41 13.89 -1.55 -22.70
CA TYR A 41 12.80 -2.38 -22.17
C TYR A 41 11.82 -1.48 -21.39
N PHE A 42 10.52 -1.78 -21.50
CA PHE A 42 9.49 -1.29 -20.56
C PHE A 42 9.83 -1.83 -19.16
N LEU A 43 10.58 -1.08 -18.38
CA LEU A 43 11.01 -1.50 -17.05
C LEU A 43 10.15 -0.86 -15.97
N GLN A 44 9.52 -1.75 -15.20
CA GLN A 44 9.32 -1.64 -13.76
C GLN A 44 8.34 -0.56 -13.28
N PHE A 45 7.07 -0.73 -13.65
CA PHE A 45 5.98 -0.27 -12.79
C PHE A 45 5.56 -1.41 -11.84
N PHE A 46 6.15 -1.49 -10.65
CA PHE A 46 5.68 -2.42 -9.61
C PHE A 46 4.43 -1.87 -8.95
N ASN A 47 3.32 -1.91 -9.69
CA ASN A 47 2.01 -1.41 -9.31
C ASN A 47 1.66 -1.72 -7.84
N ALA A 48 1.80 -2.97 -7.43
CA ALA A 48 1.45 -3.38 -6.07
C ALA A 48 2.36 -2.77 -4.99
N PHE A 49 3.63 -2.55 -5.26
CA PHE A 49 4.50 -1.83 -4.31
C PHE A 49 4.10 -0.36 -4.24
N SER A 50 4.04 0.31 -5.39
CA SER A 50 3.85 1.76 -5.46
C SER A 50 2.48 2.17 -4.89
N GLU A 51 1.42 1.51 -5.33
CA GLU A 51 0.05 1.77 -4.88
C GLU A 51 -0.19 1.24 -3.47
N GLY A 52 0.41 0.10 -3.14
CA GLY A 52 0.33 -0.47 -1.80
C GLY A 52 0.97 0.41 -0.74
N TRP A 53 2.11 1.03 -1.04
CA TRP A 53 2.74 2.00 -0.15
C TRP A 53 1.87 3.25 0.02
N ALA A 54 1.28 3.76 -1.05
CA ALA A 54 0.42 4.95 -0.98
C ALA A 54 -0.85 4.70 -0.15
N LEU A 55 -1.49 3.54 -0.29
CA LEU A 55 -2.59 3.14 0.60
C LEU A 55 -2.12 2.92 2.05
N TYR A 56 -0.93 2.34 2.23
CA TYR A 56 -0.35 2.22 3.57
C TYR A 56 -0.06 3.58 4.20
N ALA A 57 0.30 4.60 3.40
CA ALA A 57 0.46 5.98 3.85
C ALA A 57 -0.86 6.63 4.28
N GLU A 58 -1.97 6.35 3.57
CA GLU A 58 -3.31 6.73 4.04
C GLU A 58 -3.64 6.09 5.39
N PHE A 59 -3.28 4.80 5.56
CA PHE A 59 -3.40 4.10 6.83
C PHE A 59 -2.62 4.81 7.95
N LEU A 60 -1.38 5.22 7.68
CA LEU A 60 -0.52 5.94 8.63
C LEU A 60 -1.10 7.28 9.09
N GLY A 61 -1.92 7.95 8.27
CA GLY A 61 -2.54 9.21 8.66
C GLY A 61 -3.37 9.13 9.94
N GLU A 62 -3.99 7.98 10.20
CA GLU A 62 -4.74 7.73 11.43
C GLU A 62 -3.80 7.60 12.63
N GLU A 63 -2.70 6.85 12.48
CA GLU A 63 -1.66 6.75 13.52
C GLU A 63 -0.96 8.09 13.79
N MET A 64 -0.89 8.96 12.78
CA MET A 64 -0.33 10.31 12.90
C MET A 64 -1.31 11.33 13.50
N GLY A 65 -2.60 10.98 13.65
CA GLY A 65 -3.63 11.87 14.18
C GLY A 65 -3.96 13.08 13.29
N ILE A 66 -3.77 12.97 11.98
CA ILE A 66 -3.96 14.09 11.03
C ILE A 66 -5.36 14.13 10.41
N TYR A 67 -6.19 13.14 10.67
CA TYR A 67 -7.63 13.21 10.41
C TYR A 67 -8.29 13.81 11.65
N HIS A 68 -8.74 15.05 11.53
CA HIS A 68 -9.14 15.86 12.68
C HIS A 68 -10.62 15.68 13.05
N ASP A 69 -11.43 15.18 12.13
CA ASP A 69 -12.86 14.98 12.33
C ASP A 69 -13.39 13.71 11.63
N ASP A 70 -14.64 13.36 11.97
CA ASP A 70 -15.32 12.18 11.45
C ASP A 70 -15.55 12.25 9.93
N TYR A 71 -15.60 13.44 9.32
CA TYR A 71 -15.76 13.58 7.88
C TYR A 71 -14.46 13.27 7.14
N GLU A 72 -13.32 13.70 7.68
CA GLU A 72 -11.99 13.36 7.15
C GLU A 72 -11.72 11.85 7.28
N MET A 73 -12.10 11.24 8.42
CA MET A 73 -12.04 9.79 8.61
C MET A 73 -12.99 9.04 7.66
N LEU A 74 -14.23 9.52 7.50
CA LEU A 74 -15.18 8.95 6.53
C LEU A 74 -14.64 9.03 5.11
N GLY A 75 -14.01 10.14 4.73
CA GLY A 75 -13.38 10.32 3.43
C GLY A 75 -12.30 9.26 3.17
N ARG A 76 -11.42 9.03 4.16
CA ARG A 76 -10.43 7.94 4.09
C ARG A 76 -11.10 6.57 3.96
N TYR A 77 -12.10 6.24 4.77
CA TYR A 77 -12.77 4.93 4.67
C TYR A 77 -13.49 4.75 3.32
N SER A 78 -14.07 5.83 2.78
CA SER A 78 -14.64 5.82 1.43
C SER A 78 -13.58 5.54 0.37
N ASP A 79 -12.39 6.16 0.50
CA ASP A 79 -11.26 5.90 -0.38
C ASP A 79 -10.76 4.45 -0.27
N GLU A 80 -10.62 3.92 0.96
CA GLU A 80 -10.19 2.55 1.20
C GLU A 80 -11.20 1.52 0.67
N MET A 81 -12.50 1.76 0.86
CA MET A 81 -13.58 0.92 0.33
C MET A 81 -13.54 0.88 -1.20
N PHE A 82 -13.33 2.02 -1.86
CA PHE A 82 -13.19 2.07 -3.31
C PHE A 82 -12.05 1.17 -3.81
N ARG A 83 -10.89 1.16 -3.14
CA ARG A 83 -9.78 0.26 -3.51
C ARG A 83 -10.02 -1.20 -3.11
N ALA A 84 -10.81 -1.47 -2.08
CA ALA A 84 -11.26 -2.83 -1.74
C ALA A 84 -12.20 -3.41 -2.80
N VAL A 85 -13.16 -2.61 -3.27
CA VAL A 85 -14.10 -2.97 -4.32
C VAL A 85 -13.38 -3.31 -5.63
N ARG A 86 -12.28 -2.62 -5.95
CA ARG A 86 -11.43 -2.95 -7.11
C ARG A 86 -10.93 -4.39 -7.12
N LEU A 87 -10.56 -4.94 -5.97
CA LEU A 87 -10.08 -6.33 -5.86
C LEU A 87 -11.18 -7.32 -6.25
N VAL A 88 -12.40 -7.08 -5.77
CA VAL A 88 -13.57 -7.93 -6.06
C VAL A 88 -13.98 -7.81 -7.52
N ILE A 89 -14.00 -6.60 -8.06
CA ILE A 89 -14.47 -6.37 -9.43
C ILE A 89 -13.47 -6.89 -10.46
N ASP A 90 -12.17 -6.64 -10.29
CA ASP A 90 -11.16 -7.09 -11.25
C ASP A 90 -11.13 -8.62 -11.34
N THR A 91 -11.15 -9.31 -10.19
CA THR A 91 -11.29 -10.78 -10.15
C THR A 91 -12.66 -11.24 -10.65
N GLY A 92 -13.73 -10.51 -10.33
CA GLY A 92 -15.07 -10.76 -10.82
C GLY A 92 -15.14 -10.81 -12.35
N ILE A 93 -14.59 -9.79 -13.01
CA ILE A 93 -14.56 -9.66 -14.47
C ILE A 93 -13.67 -10.75 -15.09
N HIS A 94 -12.45 -10.93 -14.56
CA HIS A 94 -11.40 -11.69 -15.26
C HIS A 94 -11.33 -13.18 -14.91
N GLU A 95 -11.87 -13.59 -13.76
CA GLU A 95 -11.88 -14.99 -13.30
C GLU A 95 -13.32 -15.54 -13.19
N TYR A 96 -14.25 -14.74 -12.66
CA TYR A 96 -15.61 -15.19 -12.33
C TYR A 96 -16.68 -14.81 -13.38
N ASN A 97 -16.25 -14.39 -14.58
CA ASN A 97 -17.14 -14.06 -15.71
C ASN A 97 -18.24 -13.02 -15.39
N TRP A 98 -17.96 -12.04 -14.53
CA TRP A 98 -18.90 -10.94 -14.30
C TRP A 98 -19.08 -10.11 -15.57
N THR A 99 -20.32 -9.73 -15.86
CA THR A 99 -20.62 -8.76 -16.90
C THR A 99 -20.26 -7.35 -16.42
N SER A 100 -20.03 -6.42 -17.36
CA SER A 100 -19.81 -5.01 -17.03
C SER A 100 -20.96 -4.43 -16.20
N ASP A 101 -22.22 -4.76 -16.53
CA ASP A 101 -23.39 -4.29 -15.77
C ASP A 101 -23.34 -4.76 -14.30
N ARG A 102 -22.99 -6.02 -14.05
CA ARG A 102 -22.83 -6.55 -12.68
C ARG A 102 -21.71 -5.83 -11.93
N ALA A 103 -20.59 -5.57 -12.61
CA ALA A 103 -19.47 -4.85 -12.03
C ALA A 103 -19.81 -3.40 -11.68
N ILE A 104 -20.55 -2.70 -12.57
CA ILE A 104 -21.05 -1.34 -12.34
C ILE A 104 -22.01 -1.32 -11.14
N GLU A 105 -22.99 -2.23 -11.13
CA GLU A 105 -23.95 -2.35 -10.03
C GLU A 105 -23.24 -2.58 -8.69
N TYR A 106 -22.28 -3.50 -8.66
CA TYR A 106 -21.46 -3.76 -7.48
C TYR A 106 -20.71 -2.50 -7.03
N MET A 107 -20.07 -1.79 -7.95
CA MET A 107 -19.34 -0.56 -7.62
C MET A 107 -20.25 0.53 -7.02
N LEU A 108 -21.45 0.71 -7.58
CA LEU A 108 -22.42 1.71 -7.10
C LEU A 108 -23.03 1.34 -5.74
N ASN A 109 -23.14 0.05 -5.42
CA ASN A 109 -23.68 -0.39 -4.13
C ASN A 109 -22.71 -0.17 -2.96
N TYR A 110 -21.40 -0.18 -3.22
CA TYR A 110 -20.37 -0.13 -2.17
C TYR A 110 -19.53 1.16 -2.17
N THR A 111 -19.77 2.08 -3.10
CA THR A 111 -18.99 3.33 -3.22
C THR A 111 -19.90 4.51 -3.48
N ASN A 112 -19.40 5.72 -3.20
CA ASN A 112 -20.11 6.97 -3.49
C ASN A 112 -19.87 7.49 -4.93
N LEU A 113 -19.52 6.60 -5.87
CA LEU A 113 -19.30 6.98 -7.25
C LEU A 113 -20.60 7.29 -7.97
N THR A 114 -20.50 8.18 -8.97
CA THR A 114 -21.60 8.40 -9.92
C THR A 114 -21.66 7.25 -10.93
N PRO A 115 -22.81 6.97 -11.59
CA PRO A 115 -22.91 5.96 -12.63
C PRO A 115 -21.82 6.08 -13.72
N ASN A 116 -21.62 7.28 -14.25
CA ASN A 116 -20.56 7.58 -15.22
C ASN A 116 -19.15 7.38 -14.65
N GLY A 117 -18.95 7.60 -13.35
CA GLY A 117 -17.68 7.31 -12.68
C GLY A 117 -17.41 5.81 -12.59
N ALA A 118 -18.44 5.03 -12.22
CA ALA A 118 -18.35 3.57 -12.16
C ALA A 118 -18.10 2.96 -13.54
N GLU A 119 -18.85 3.37 -14.58
CA GLU A 119 -18.64 2.93 -15.97
C GLU A 119 -17.20 3.11 -16.43
N LYS A 120 -16.62 4.29 -16.21
CA LYS A 120 -15.22 4.58 -16.58
C LYS A 120 -14.21 3.70 -15.87
N GLU A 121 -14.43 3.42 -14.59
CA GLU A 121 -13.56 2.52 -13.83
C GLU A 121 -13.69 1.08 -14.32
N ILE A 122 -14.91 0.61 -14.63
CA ILE A 122 -15.12 -0.73 -15.19
C ILE A 122 -14.45 -0.88 -16.57
N ASP A 123 -14.61 0.09 -17.47
CA ASP A 123 -13.94 0.11 -18.77
C ASP A 123 -12.41 0.00 -18.62
N ARG A 124 -11.85 0.71 -17.62
CA ARG A 124 -10.43 0.64 -17.28
C ARG A 124 -10.04 -0.76 -16.81
N TYR A 125 -10.80 -1.36 -15.90
CA TYR A 125 -10.46 -2.68 -15.35
C TYR A 125 -10.59 -3.78 -16.42
N SER A 126 -11.56 -3.66 -17.33
CA SER A 126 -11.70 -4.58 -18.47
C SER A 126 -10.52 -4.53 -19.44
N THR A 127 -9.84 -3.39 -19.57
CA THR A 127 -8.72 -3.20 -20.51
C THR A 127 -7.34 -3.38 -19.85
N TRP A 128 -7.25 -3.39 -18.52
CA TRP A 128 -5.99 -3.53 -17.79
C TRP A 128 -6.10 -4.56 -16.63
N PRO A 129 -6.18 -5.86 -16.95
CA PRO A 129 -6.43 -6.91 -15.96
C PRO A 129 -5.34 -6.94 -14.87
N GLY A 130 -5.76 -7.08 -13.62
CA GLY A 130 -4.90 -7.22 -12.46
C GLY A 130 -4.35 -5.91 -11.90
N GLN A 131 -4.36 -4.79 -12.64
CA GLN A 131 -3.84 -3.52 -12.14
C GLN A 131 -4.64 -3.02 -10.94
N ALA A 132 -5.96 -3.16 -10.96
CA ALA A 132 -6.83 -2.68 -9.88
C ALA A 132 -6.59 -3.44 -8.55
N THR A 133 -6.10 -4.69 -8.63
CA THR A 133 -5.80 -5.52 -7.45
C THR A 133 -4.55 -5.08 -6.70
N GLY A 134 -3.60 -4.44 -7.39
CA GLY A 134 -2.29 -4.13 -6.82
C GLY A 134 -2.35 -3.20 -5.60
N TYR A 135 -3.31 -2.28 -5.58
CA TYR A 135 -3.55 -1.35 -4.48
C TYR A 135 -3.68 -2.09 -3.14
N LYS A 136 -4.74 -2.89 -2.96
CA LYS A 136 -5.00 -3.57 -1.67
C LYS A 136 -4.05 -4.73 -1.41
N ILE A 137 -3.64 -5.49 -2.44
CA ILE A 137 -2.67 -6.58 -2.26
C ILE A 137 -1.35 -6.02 -1.72
N GLY A 138 -0.90 -4.89 -2.27
CA GLY A 138 0.26 -4.17 -1.80
C GLY A 138 0.12 -3.68 -0.36
N GLU A 139 -0.96 -2.96 -0.06
CA GLU A 139 -1.21 -2.43 1.28
C GLU A 139 -1.25 -3.53 2.35
N ILE A 140 -1.97 -4.62 2.06
CA ILE A 140 -2.06 -5.79 2.93
C ILE A 140 -0.65 -6.34 3.19
N LYS A 141 0.18 -6.48 2.17
CA LYS A 141 1.56 -6.96 2.33
C LYS A 141 2.41 -5.98 3.16
N PHE A 142 2.30 -4.67 2.99
CA PHE A 142 3.03 -3.71 3.85
C PHE A 142 2.60 -3.82 5.32
N LYS A 143 1.29 -3.93 5.59
CA LYS A 143 0.76 -4.14 6.96
C LYS A 143 1.24 -5.48 7.54
N GLU A 144 1.22 -6.55 6.75
CA GLU A 144 1.71 -7.88 7.12
C GLU A 144 3.20 -7.84 7.49
N LEU A 145 4.04 -7.21 6.66
CA LEU A 145 5.48 -7.10 6.89
C LEU A 145 5.80 -6.24 8.10
N ARG A 146 5.08 -5.13 8.32
CA ARG A 146 5.20 -4.33 9.55
C ARG A 146 4.87 -5.18 10.77
N LYS A 147 3.77 -5.94 10.74
CA LYS A 147 3.38 -6.82 11.82
C LYS A 147 4.43 -7.91 12.07
N LYS A 148 4.88 -8.60 11.02
CA LYS A 148 5.93 -9.62 11.06
C LYS A 148 7.20 -9.10 11.74
N ALA A 149 7.65 -7.91 11.34
CA ALA A 149 8.82 -7.26 11.93
C ALA A 149 8.60 -6.85 13.39
N SER A 150 7.46 -6.24 13.70
CA SER A 150 7.11 -5.83 15.06
C SER A 150 7.05 -7.03 16.01
N ASP A 151 6.41 -8.11 15.61
CA ASP A 151 6.31 -9.34 16.40
C ASP A 151 7.68 -10.00 16.57
N ALA A 152 8.52 -10.02 15.52
CA ALA A 152 9.82 -10.67 15.56
C ALA A 152 10.88 -9.90 16.36
N LEU A 153 10.81 -8.57 16.39
CA LEU A 153 11.79 -7.70 17.05
C LEU A 153 11.34 -7.21 18.44
N GLY A 154 10.04 -7.23 18.73
CA GLY A 154 9.49 -6.81 20.01
C GLY A 154 9.94 -5.39 20.38
N SER A 155 10.53 -5.21 21.56
CA SER A 155 11.05 -3.91 22.01
C SER A 155 12.20 -3.35 21.17
N LYS A 156 12.82 -4.15 20.29
CA LYS A 156 13.83 -3.67 19.33
C LYS A 156 13.21 -3.11 18.05
N PHE A 157 11.91 -3.29 17.82
CA PHE A 157 11.26 -2.76 16.63
C PHE A 157 11.23 -1.23 16.65
N ASN A 158 11.65 -0.61 15.54
CA ASN A 158 11.52 0.82 15.32
C ASN A 158 10.80 1.06 13.99
N LEU A 159 9.71 1.83 14.03
CA LEU A 159 8.87 2.09 12.86
C LEU A 159 9.61 2.90 11.78
N ALA A 160 10.41 3.89 12.18
CA ALA A 160 11.17 4.70 11.23
C ALA A 160 12.26 3.88 10.53
N ASP A 161 12.86 2.92 11.23
CA ASP A 161 13.85 2.00 10.66
C ASP A 161 13.19 1.00 9.70
N PHE A 162 11.99 0.54 10.02
CA PHE A 162 11.17 -0.26 9.10
C PHE A 162 10.82 0.53 7.83
N HIS A 163 10.28 1.76 7.95
CA HIS A 163 9.95 2.61 6.79
C HIS A 163 11.17 2.92 5.93
N TYR A 164 12.31 3.23 6.55
CA TYR A 164 13.57 3.39 5.82
C TYR A 164 13.95 2.11 5.07
N THR A 165 13.85 0.96 5.71
CA THR A 165 14.21 -0.34 5.12
C THR A 165 13.37 -0.67 3.89
N VAL A 166 12.06 -0.46 3.94
CA VAL A 166 11.17 -0.79 2.83
C VAL A 166 11.25 0.19 1.65
N LEU A 167 11.68 1.43 1.89
CA LEU A 167 11.77 2.47 0.85
C LEU A 167 13.15 2.66 0.23
N ARG A 168 14.24 2.39 0.95
CA ARG A 168 15.61 2.82 0.56
C ARG A 168 16.13 2.23 -0.76
N TYR A 169 15.49 1.21 -1.31
CA TYR A 169 15.87 0.60 -2.60
C TYR A 169 14.91 0.95 -3.74
N GLY A 170 13.98 1.88 -3.50
CA GLY A 170 12.91 2.20 -4.45
C GLY A 170 11.89 1.08 -4.57
N SER A 171 11.06 1.18 -5.61
CA SER A 171 9.99 0.22 -5.88
C SER A 171 10.54 -1.13 -6.33
N MET A 172 9.95 -2.23 -5.83
CA MET A 172 10.41 -3.59 -6.10
C MET A 172 9.24 -4.60 -6.06
N PRO A 173 9.39 -5.83 -6.60
CA PRO A 173 8.38 -6.87 -6.42
C PRO A 173 8.11 -7.16 -4.93
N LEU A 174 6.86 -7.45 -4.56
CA LEU A 174 6.48 -7.71 -3.17
C LEU A 174 7.26 -8.88 -2.53
N SER A 175 7.66 -9.89 -3.30
CA SER A 175 8.49 -10.99 -2.83
C SER A 175 9.92 -10.55 -2.48
N VAL A 176 10.48 -9.60 -3.24
CA VAL A 176 11.79 -9.01 -2.96
C VAL A 176 11.71 -8.10 -1.74
N LEU A 177 10.63 -7.32 -1.61
CA LEU A 177 10.35 -6.51 -0.42
C LEU A 177 10.30 -7.40 0.85
N GLU A 178 9.58 -8.53 0.78
CA GLU A 178 9.53 -9.49 1.89
C GLU A 178 10.91 -10.02 2.26
N TYR A 179 11.72 -10.39 1.26
CA TYR A 179 13.11 -10.80 1.48
C TYR A 179 13.94 -9.70 2.18
N VAL A 180 13.82 -8.45 1.74
CA VAL A 180 14.53 -7.30 2.34
C VAL A 180 14.16 -7.13 3.81
N VAL A 181 12.87 -7.22 4.15
CA VAL A 181 12.39 -7.13 5.53
C VAL A 181 12.92 -8.30 6.36
N ASP A 182 12.92 -9.52 5.82
CA ASP A 182 13.43 -10.71 6.52
C ASP A 182 14.91 -10.60 6.84
N GLN A 183 15.73 -10.15 5.89
CA GLN A 183 17.16 -9.91 6.13
C GLN A 183 17.39 -8.81 7.16
N TRP A 184 16.59 -7.73 7.12
CA TRP A 184 16.67 -6.69 8.13
C TRP A 184 16.33 -7.20 9.54
N ILE A 185 15.28 -8.02 9.69
CA ILE A 185 14.92 -8.64 10.97
C ILE A 185 16.07 -9.52 11.50
N VAL A 186 16.70 -10.33 10.64
CA VAL A 186 17.86 -11.16 11.03
C VAL A 186 19.00 -10.29 11.55
N ASN A 187 19.37 -9.24 10.82
CA ASN A 187 20.47 -8.35 11.22
C ASN A 187 20.19 -7.61 12.53
N GLN A 188 18.95 -7.15 12.74
CA GLN A 188 18.55 -6.49 14.00
C GLN A 188 18.59 -7.42 15.22
N LYS A 189 18.46 -8.74 15.00
CA LYS A 189 18.60 -9.74 16.07
C LYS A 189 20.06 -10.02 16.41
N THR A 190 20.95 -10.06 15.43
CA THR A 190 22.37 -10.38 15.60
C THR A 190 23.20 -9.23 16.18
N ASP A 191 22.89 -7.98 15.84
CA ASP A 191 23.78 -6.83 16.08
C ASP A 191 23.71 -6.25 17.51
N GLY A 192 23.35 -7.03 18.53
CA GLY A 192 23.53 -6.65 19.94
C GLY A 192 22.87 -5.32 20.37
N GLY A 193 21.94 -4.76 19.59
CA GLY A 193 21.27 -3.49 19.87
C GLY A 193 22.00 -2.23 19.39
N HIS A 194 23.08 -2.33 18.59
CA HIS A 194 23.82 -1.16 18.08
C HIS A 194 24.01 -1.10 16.56
N GLY A 195 23.28 -1.90 15.78
CA GLY A 195 23.06 -1.66 14.35
C GLY A 195 22.09 -0.50 14.08
N GLY A 196 22.26 0.61 14.80
CA GLY A 196 21.50 1.83 14.58
C GLY A 196 21.80 2.38 13.19
N ILE A 197 20.79 2.98 12.56
CA ILE A 197 21.04 3.84 11.41
C ILE A 197 22.11 4.86 11.84
N ASN A 198 23.18 5.03 11.06
CA ASN A 198 23.98 6.26 11.12
C ASN A 198 23.06 7.42 10.69
N LYS A 199 22.23 7.89 11.61
CA LYS A 199 21.42 9.11 11.54
C LYS A 199 21.89 10.05 12.66
N PRO A 200 21.94 11.36 12.41
CA PRO A 200 22.32 12.35 13.43
C PRO A 200 21.34 12.37 14.63
N GLU A 201 21.85 12.75 15.81
CA GLU A 201 21.29 12.56 17.16
C GLU A 201 19.88 13.16 17.47
N LYS A 202 19.22 12.58 18.50
CA LYS A 202 17.80 12.63 18.99
C LYS A 202 17.34 13.95 19.67
N SER A 203 16.03 14.23 19.93
CA SER A 203 15.08 13.61 20.91
C SER A 203 13.70 14.36 20.98
N PRO A 204 12.67 14.07 21.85
CA PRO A 204 12.11 12.82 22.41
C PRO A 204 10.54 12.67 22.38
N SER A 205 10.08 11.40 22.45
CA SER A 205 8.86 10.75 23.05
C SER A 205 7.44 11.39 23.09
N ASN A 206 6.38 10.61 22.74
CA ASN A 206 5.45 9.96 23.71
C ASN A 206 4.35 9.06 23.07
N ASP A 207 3.84 8.14 23.90
CA ASP A 207 2.99 6.96 23.63
C ASP A 207 1.50 7.21 23.26
N GLY A 208 0.88 6.23 22.59
CA GLY A 208 -0.57 6.16 22.31
C GLY A 208 -1.06 4.74 21.93
N PRO A 209 -2.36 4.42 22.09
CA PRO A 209 -2.86 3.06 22.34
C PRO A 209 -3.12 2.20 21.09
N VAL A 210 -3.21 0.89 21.34
CA VAL A 210 -3.46 -0.22 20.40
C VAL A 210 -4.92 -0.20 19.90
N LEU A 211 -5.13 -0.36 18.57
CA LEU A 211 -6.46 -0.50 17.96
C LEU A 211 -6.69 -1.87 17.30
N SER A 212 -7.99 -2.19 17.19
CA SER A 212 -8.65 -3.50 17.27
C SER A 212 -8.96 -4.19 15.92
N ALA A 213 -9.58 -5.38 16.02
CA ALA A 213 -9.75 -6.43 15.01
C ALA A 213 -10.75 -6.18 13.85
N ASP A 214 -11.19 -4.95 13.59
CA ASP A 214 -12.36 -4.69 12.72
C ASP A 214 -12.06 -4.51 11.22
N VAL A 215 -10.80 -4.46 10.79
CA VAL A 215 -10.46 -4.39 9.35
C VAL A 215 -10.38 -5.79 8.71
N LEU A 216 -10.01 -6.81 9.50
CA LEU A 216 -9.94 -8.21 9.05
C LEU A 216 -11.33 -8.80 8.80
N SER A 217 -12.34 -8.38 9.55
CA SER A 217 -13.73 -8.83 9.38
C SER A 217 -14.36 -8.34 8.08
N VAL A 218 -14.04 -7.12 7.63
CA VAL A 218 -14.53 -6.56 6.35
C VAL A 218 -13.88 -7.26 5.15
N ILE A 219 -12.57 -7.53 5.21
CA ILE A 219 -11.85 -8.26 4.14
C ILE A 219 -12.33 -9.71 4.07
N LEU A 220 -12.53 -10.37 5.22
CA LEU A 220 -13.06 -11.73 5.26
C LEU A 220 -14.51 -11.81 4.79
N ALA A 221 -15.36 -10.81 5.11
CA ALA A 221 -16.74 -10.76 4.62
C ALA A 221 -16.81 -10.60 3.10
N ALA A 222 -15.92 -9.78 2.51
CA ALA A 222 -15.83 -9.62 1.06
C ALA A 222 -15.35 -10.92 0.37
N ILE A 223 -14.37 -11.63 0.95
CA ILE A 223 -13.91 -12.93 0.45
C ILE A 223 -14.99 -14.01 0.60
N TYR A 224 -15.75 -14.01 1.71
CA TYR A 224 -16.83 -14.98 1.94
C TYR A 224 -18.00 -14.80 0.99
N ALA A 225 -18.31 -13.55 0.60
CA ALA A 225 -19.33 -13.24 -0.40
C ALA A 225 -18.94 -13.71 -1.82
N ILE A 226 -17.64 -13.84 -2.14
CA ILE A 226 -17.15 -14.37 -3.42
C ILE A 226 -17.25 -15.90 -3.48
N ILE A 227 -17.17 -16.60 -2.35
CA ILE A 227 -17.17 -18.08 -2.31
C ILE A 227 -18.58 -18.69 -2.38
N GLN A 228 -19.63 -17.92 -2.12
CA GLN A 228 -21.00 -18.44 -1.96
C GLN A 228 -21.91 -18.32 -3.20
N HIS A 229 -21.41 -17.90 -4.36
CA HIS A 229 -22.14 -17.83 -5.64
C HIS A 229 -21.21 -18.07 -6.83
#